data_AF-A0A944N830-F1
#
_entry.id   AF-A0A944N830-F1
#
_cell.length_a   1.000
_cell.length_b   1.000
_cell.length_c   1.000
_cell.angle_alpha   90.00
_cell.angle_beta   90.00
_cell.angle_gamma   90.00
#
_symmetry.space_group_name_H-M   'P 1'
#
loop_
_entity.id
_entity.type
_entity.pdbx_description
1 polymer ?
#
loop_
_entity_poly.entity_id
_entity_poly.type
_entity_poly.pdbx_seq_one_letter_code
_entity_poly.pdbx_strand_id
1 'polypeptide(L)'
;MTLLYFKALHLIGVIVWFAGLFYLGRLFVYHCEAHERPEPERRALKAQFALMEKRLYYGITWPGLCITIFCGTAMLMEWGLPPWILTKIGLVVLLVLYHLWCGHLRKKLLHEKCGWSGKQFRLFNEIPTLLLVSLVFLVVFKEAFSWSVFLLILAGMVLVIGVTVNLLAKRREKDAVGKIKADANYEKKQ
;
A
#
# COMPACT_ATOMS: atom_id res chain seq x y z
N MET A 1 -0.95 34.76 2.46
CA MET A 1 -1.25 33.96 3.68
C MET A 1 -2.09 32.72 3.38
N THR A 2 -3.19 32.82 2.63
CA THR A 2 -4.10 31.71 2.30
C THR A 2 -3.41 30.49 1.64
N LEU A 3 -2.47 30.73 0.73
CA LEU A 3 -1.72 29.65 0.05
C LEU A 3 -0.90 28.79 1.03
N LEU A 4 -0.36 29.39 2.09
CA LEU A 4 0.40 28.65 3.11
C LEU A 4 -0.49 27.70 3.90
N TYR A 5 -1.73 28.09 4.18
CA TYR A 5 -2.73 27.22 4.81
C TYR A 5 -3.11 26.07 3.89
N PHE A 6 -3.38 26.32 2.60
CA PHE A 6 -3.65 25.24 1.64
C PHE A 6 -2.48 24.29 1.51
N LYS A 7 -1.24 24.79 1.48
CA LYS A 7 -0.04 23.95 1.43
C LYS A 7 0.12 23.09 2.68
N ALA A 8 -0.12 23.65 3.87
CA ALA A 8 -0.07 22.90 5.12
C ALA A 8 -1.15 21.82 5.18
N LEU A 9 -2.40 22.17 4.88
CA LEU A 9 -3.53 21.23 4.85
C LEU A 9 -3.34 20.15 3.77
N HIS A 10 -2.82 20.50 2.60
CA HIS A 10 -2.46 19.54 1.56
C HIS A 10 -1.44 18.53 2.09
N LEU A 11 -0.36 18.99 2.74
CA LEU A 11 0.67 18.10 3.28
C LEU A 11 0.10 17.18 4.37
N ILE A 12 -0.70 17.72 5.29
CA ILE A 12 -1.40 16.94 6.32
C ILE A 12 -2.29 15.89 5.67
N GLY A 13 -3.09 16.29 4.68
CA GLY A 13 -3.94 15.38 3.91
C GLY A 13 -3.16 14.26 3.25
N VAL A 14 -2.03 14.58 2.61
CA VAL A 14 -1.15 13.59 1.96
C VAL A 14 -0.63 12.59 2.99
N ILE A 15 -0.13 13.06 4.14
CA ILE A 15 0.41 12.19 5.20
C ILE A 15 -0.69 11.26 5.72
N VAL A 16 -1.86 11.80 6.05
CA VAL A 16 -3.02 11.03 6.55
C VAL A 16 -3.46 9.99 5.51
N TRP A 17 -3.51 10.39 4.24
CA TRP A 17 -3.93 9.51 3.15
C TRP A 17 -2.94 8.36 2.96
N PHE A 18 -1.64 8.64 2.84
CA PHE A 18 -0.61 7.60 2.68
C PHE A 18 -0.50 6.69 3.90
N ALA A 19 -0.55 7.24 5.12
CA ALA A 19 -0.54 6.44 6.34
C ALA A 19 -1.69 5.42 6.35
N GLY A 20 -2.90 5.85 5.95
CA GLY A 20 -4.03 4.97 5.85
C GLY A 20 -3.90 3.94 4.73
N LEU A 21 -3.37 4.30 3.55
CA LEU A 21 -3.15 3.35 2.45
C LEU A 21 -2.12 2.26 2.80
N PHE A 22 -1.00 2.62 3.45
CA PHE A 22 0.00 1.67 3.92
C PHE A 22 -0.58 0.68 4.95
N TYR A 23 -1.41 1.18 5.86
CA TYR A 23 -2.02 0.32 6.87
C TYR A 23 -3.12 -0.57 6.27
N LEU A 24 -3.87 -0.06 5.28
CA LEU A 24 -4.93 -0.79 4.61
C LEU A 24 -4.40 -1.98 3.80
N GLY A 25 -3.32 -1.80 3.04
CA GLY A 25 -2.72 -2.90 2.28
C GLY A 25 -2.25 -4.04 3.20
N ARG A 26 -1.70 -3.71 4.37
CA ARG A 26 -1.32 -4.70 5.39
C ARG A 26 -2.53 -5.42 5.98
N LEU A 27 -3.62 -4.72 6.26
CA LEU A 27 -4.88 -5.34 6.71
C LEU A 27 -5.39 -6.38 5.71
N PHE A 28 -5.31 -6.10 4.40
CA PHE A 28 -5.73 -7.07 3.38
C PHE A 28 -4.90 -8.36 3.39
N VAL A 29 -3.60 -8.28 3.67
CA VAL A 29 -2.76 -9.47 3.85
C VAL A 29 -3.26 -10.30 5.03
N TYR A 30 -3.50 -9.68 6.18
CA TYR A 30 -3.96 -10.39 7.38
C TYR A 30 -5.39 -10.93 7.24
N HIS A 31 -6.27 -10.21 6.56
CA HIS A 31 -7.61 -10.68 6.24
C HIS A 31 -7.55 -11.94 5.36
N CYS A 32 -6.71 -11.91 4.31
CA CYS A 32 -6.48 -13.06 3.45
C CYS A 32 -5.90 -14.26 4.25
N GLU A 33 -4.89 -14.05 5.08
CA GLU A 33 -4.29 -15.12 5.90
C GLU A 33 -5.26 -15.66 6.97
N ALA A 34 -6.21 -14.84 7.45
CA ALA A 34 -7.25 -15.29 8.36
C ALA A 34 -8.23 -16.28 7.72
N HIS A 35 -8.41 -16.28 6.39
CA HIS A 35 -9.23 -17.28 5.71
C HIS A 35 -8.70 -18.70 5.86
N GLU A 36 -7.39 -18.87 6.06
CA GLU A 36 -6.72 -20.17 6.19
C GLU A 36 -6.82 -20.75 7.61
N ARG A 37 -7.39 -20.00 8.57
CA ARG A 37 -7.54 -20.44 9.97
C ARG A 37 -8.75 -21.37 10.15
N PRO A 38 -8.72 -22.31 11.11
CA PRO A 38 -9.88 -23.13 11.45
C PRO A 38 -10.99 -22.29 12.11
N GLU A 39 -12.22 -22.81 12.08
CA GLU A 39 -13.32 -22.26 12.87
C GLU A 39 -13.12 -22.58 14.37
N PRO A 40 -13.54 -21.70 15.31
CA PRO A 40 -14.29 -20.45 15.13
C PRO A 40 -13.43 -19.19 14.89
N GLU A 41 -12.10 -19.34 14.94
CA GLU A 41 -11.12 -18.25 14.92
C GLU A 41 -11.20 -17.42 13.63
N ARG A 42 -11.37 -18.12 12.50
CA ARG A 42 -11.56 -17.51 11.18
C ARG A 42 -12.69 -16.48 11.15
N ARG A 43 -13.85 -16.81 11.72
CA ARG A 43 -15.04 -15.94 11.68
C ARG A 43 -14.84 -14.68 12.49
N ALA A 44 -14.24 -14.80 13.67
CA ALA A 44 -13.94 -13.66 14.54
C ALA A 44 -12.94 -12.70 13.88
N LEU A 45 -11.84 -13.23 13.34
CA LEU A 45 -10.79 -12.43 12.69
C LEU A 45 -11.32 -11.71 11.44
N LYS A 46 -12.10 -12.38 10.59
CA LYS A 46 -12.73 -11.74 9.42
C LYS A 46 -13.61 -10.56 9.80
N ALA A 47 -14.49 -10.75 10.78
CA ALA A 47 -15.39 -9.68 11.22
C ALA A 47 -14.60 -8.47 11.75
N GLN A 48 -13.54 -8.74 12.51
CA GLN A 48 -12.65 -7.70 13.02
C GLN A 48 -11.90 -6.97 11.90
N PHE A 49 -11.26 -7.69 10.98
CA PHE A 49 -10.52 -7.06 9.88
C PHE A 49 -11.43 -6.27 8.94
N ALA A 50 -12.60 -6.79 8.60
CA ALA A 50 -13.59 -6.07 7.81
C ALA A 50 -14.01 -4.74 8.47
N LEU A 51 -14.17 -4.73 9.79
CA LEU A 51 -14.48 -3.52 10.55
C LEU A 51 -13.32 -2.52 10.53
N MET A 52 -12.09 -3.00 10.77
CA MET A 52 -10.89 -2.17 10.76
C MET A 52 -10.66 -1.54 9.39
N GLU A 53 -10.76 -2.32 8.32
CA GLU A 53 -10.65 -1.85 6.94
C GLU A 53 -11.71 -0.81 6.60
N LYS A 54 -12.97 -1.03 7.01
CA LYS A 54 -14.07 -0.07 6.76
C LYS A 54 -13.79 1.26 7.48
N ARG A 55 -13.42 1.22 8.77
CA ARG A 55 -13.13 2.41 9.57
C ARG A 55 -11.92 3.17 9.03
N LEU A 56 -10.86 2.46 8.65
CA LEU A 56 -9.67 3.06 8.08
C LEU A 56 -9.96 3.70 6.70
N TYR A 57 -10.68 2.96 5.84
CA TYR A 57 -10.96 3.42 4.49
C TYR A 57 -11.83 4.68 4.49
N TYR A 58 -13.00 4.62 5.13
CA TYR A 58 -13.95 5.73 5.13
C TYR A 58 -13.64 6.80 6.18
N GLY A 59 -13.05 6.44 7.32
CA GLY A 59 -12.77 7.37 8.41
C GLY A 59 -11.46 8.13 8.28
N ILE A 60 -10.45 7.56 7.60
CA ILE A 60 -9.11 8.17 7.52
C ILE A 60 -8.72 8.44 6.07
N THR A 61 -8.71 7.41 5.21
CA THR A 61 -8.17 7.59 3.84
C THR A 61 -9.04 8.48 2.95
N TRP A 62 -10.37 8.37 3.04
CA TRP A 62 -11.29 9.23 2.28
C TRP A 62 -11.18 10.70 2.67
N PRO A 63 -11.26 11.08 3.95
CA PRO A 63 -11.04 12.46 4.37
C PRO A 63 -9.65 12.99 3.96
N GLY A 64 -8.61 12.17 4.14
CA GLY A 64 -7.24 12.52 3.71
C GLY A 64 -7.15 12.80 2.20
N LEU A 65 -7.76 11.94 1.37
CA LEU A 65 -7.87 12.14 -0.07
C LEU A 65 -8.60 13.45 -0.40
N CYS A 66 -9.79 13.67 0.17
CA CYS A 66 -10.59 14.87 -0.10
C CYS A 66 -9.83 16.14 0.23
N ILE A 67 -9.19 16.21 1.41
CA ILE A 67 -8.37 17.36 1.81
C ILE A 67 -7.20 17.56 0.85
N THR A 68 -6.50 16.47 0.49
CA THR A 68 -5.35 16.49 -0.42
C THR A 68 -5.73 17.06 -1.78
N ILE A 69 -6.79 16.53 -2.39
CA ILE A 69 -7.23 16.93 -3.73
C ILE A 69 -7.78 18.35 -3.71
N PHE A 70 -8.64 18.69 -2.73
CA PHE A 70 -9.19 20.03 -2.62
C PHE A 70 -8.10 21.10 -2.49
N CYS A 71 -7.17 20.93 -1.53
CA CYS A 71 -6.09 21.89 -1.32
C CYS A 71 -5.10 21.90 -2.49
N GLY A 72 -4.84 20.74 -3.10
CA GLY A 72 -3.97 20.61 -4.26
C GLY A 72 -4.51 21.36 -5.48
N THR A 73 -5.82 21.23 -5.75
CA THR A 73 -6.51 21.95 -6.83
C THR A 73 -6.57 23.45 -6.56
N ALA A 74 -6.82 23.87 -5.30
CA ALA A 74 -6.80 25.28 -4.93
C ALA A 74 -5.42 25.92 -5.18
N MET A 75 -4.33 25.22 -4.85
CA MET A 75 -2.96 25.68 -5.15
C MET A 75 -2.64 25.68 -6.65
N LEU A 76 -3.22 24.74 -7.41
CA LEU A 76 -3.00 24.61 -8.84
C LEU A 76 -3.50 25.84 -9.61
N MET A 77 -4.64 26.41 -9.19
CA MET A 77 -5.23 27.61 -9.79
C MET A 77 -4.29 28.83 -9.72
N GLU A 78 -3.44 28.89 -8.69
CA GLU A 78 -2.48 29.98 -8.47
C GLU A 78 -1.13 29.73 -9.16
N TRP A 79 -0.67 28.48 -9.22
CA TRP A 79 0.66 28.12 -9.73
C TRP A 79 0.68 27.80 -11.23
N GLY A 80 -0.48 27.62 -11.86
CA GLY A 80 -0.58 27.19 -13.25
C GLY A 80 -0.14 25.74 -13.45
N LEU A 81 0.19 25.41 -14.70
CA LEU A 81 0.49 24.03 -15.15
C LEU A 81 1.91 23.91 -15.73
N PRO A 82 2.98 24.14 -14.94
CA PRO A 82 4.33 23.84 -15.40
C PRO A 82 4.50 22.33 -15.66
N PRO A 83 5.47 21.90 -16.49
CA PRO A 83 5.60 20.50 -16.92
C PRO A 83 5.64 19.48 -15.76
N TRP A 84 6.39 19.77 -14.69
CA TRP A 84 6.48 18.87 -13.52
C TRP A 84 5.13 18.70 -12.78
N ILE A 85 4.26 19.71 -12.81
CA ILE A 85 2.91 19.62 -12.23
C ILE A 85 2.05 18.66 -13.06
N LEU A 86 2.17 18.67 -14.39
CA LEU A 86 1.44 17.72 -15.25
C LEU A 86 1.84 16.27 -14.93
N THR A 87 3.14 16.02 -14.77
CA THR A 87 3.65 14.72 -14.31
C THR A 87 3.11 14.36 -12.92
N LYS A 88 3.06 15.34 -12.01
CA LYS A 88 2.53 15.13 -10.64
C LYS A 88 1.06 14.76 -10.69
N ILE A 89 0.26 15.43 -11.51
CA ILE A 89 -1.17 15.13 -11.68
C ILE A 89 -1.35 13.69 -12.19
N GLY A 90 -0.55 13.25 -13.17
CA GLY A 90 -0.57 11.87 -13.63
C GLY A 90 -0.32 10.85 -12.51
N LEU A 91 0.67 11.09 -11.65
CA LEU A 91 0.96 10.25 -10.48
C LEU A 91 -0.17 10.28 -9.44
N VAL A 92 -0.77 11.45 -9.19
CA VAL A 92 -1.90 11.60 -8.27
C VAL A 92 -3.13 10.85 -8.80
N VAL A 93 -3.41 10.92 -10.11
CA VAL A 93 -4.50 10.14 -10.72
C VAL A 93 -4.27 8.65 -10.52
N LEU A 94 -3.05 8.17 -10.75
CA LEU A 94 -2.69 6.76 -10.50
C LEU A 94 -2.89 6.37 -9.02
N LEU A 95 -2.54 7.25 -8.08
CA LEU A 95 -2.77 7.06 -6.65
C LEU A 95 -4.28 7.02 -6.29
N VAL A 96 -5.10 7.87 -6.92
CA VAL A 96 -6.56 7.85 -6.76
C VAL A 96 -7.13 6.53 -7.29
N LEU A 97 -6.70 6.08 -8.47
CA LEU A 97 -7.11 4.78 -9.02
C LEU A 97 -6.74 3.63 -8.07
N TYR A 98 -5.53 3.65 -7.52
CA TYR A 98 -5.12 2.68 -6.50
C TYR A 98 -6.02 2.72 -5.25
N HIS A 99 -6.34 3.92 -4.74
CA HIS A 99 -7.24 4.08 -3.59
C HIS A 99 -8.63 3.49 -3.88
N LEU A 100 -9.21 3.78 -5.03
CA LEU A 100 -10.51 3.21 -5.43
C LEU A 100 -10.44 1.69 -5.58
N TRP A 101 -9.31 1.17 -6.11
CA TRP A 101 -9.07 -0.26 -6.21
C TRP A 101 -8.98 -0.94 -4.83
N CYS A 102 -8.40 -0.27 -3.83
CA CYS A 102 -8.45 -0.75 -2.45
C CYS A 102 -9.89 -0.86 -1.93
N GLY A 103 -10.74 0.12 -2.25
CA GLY A 103 -12.17 0.06 -1.93
C GLY A 103 -12.88 -1.14 -2.56
N HIS A 104 -12.51 -1.51 -3.79
CA HIS A 104 -13.00 -2.70 -4.48
C HIS A 104 -12.51 -4.00 -3.83
N LEU A 105 -11.21 -4.09 -3.53
CA LEU A 105 -10.61 -5.26 -2.86
C LEU A 105 -11.23 -5.50 -1.48
N ARG A 106 -11.45 -4.43 -0.68
CA ARG A 106 -12.16 -4.51 0.60
C ARG A 106 -13.53 -5.17 0.47
N LYS A 107 -14.32 -4.77 -0.54
CA LYS A 107 -15.64 -5.37 -0.79
C LYS A 107 -15.52 -6.83 -1.21
N LYS A 108 -14.53 -7.18 -2.05
CA LYS A 108 -14.28 -8.56 -2.46
C LYS A 108 -13.86 -9.47 -1.30
N LEU A 109 -13.01 -8.98 -0.41
CA LEU A 109 -12.57 -9.70 0.79
C LEU A 109 -13.75 -9.98 1.73
N LEU A 110 -14.64 -9.00 1.91
CA LEU A 110 -15.85 -9.17 2.73
C LEU A 110 -16.79 -10.28 2.22
N HIS A 111 -16.90 -10.46 0.90
CA HIS A 111 -17.80 -11.45 0.29
C HIS A 111 -17.11 -12.80 -0.03
N GLU A 112 -15.91 -13.04 0.52
CA GLU A 112 -15.11 -14.27 0.34
C GLU A 112 -14.73 -14.61 -1.13
N LYS A 113 -14.90 -13.67 -2.06
CA LYS A 113 -14.63 -13.87 -3.51
C LYS A 113 -13.22 -13.46 -3.92
N CYS A 114 -12.29 -13.35 -2.97
CA CYS A 114 -10.94 -12.87 -3.27
C CYS A 114 -9.99 -14.05 -3.53
N GLY A 115 -9.75 -14.36 -4.81
CA GLY A 115 -8.76 -15.36 -5.22
C GLY A 115 -7.31 -14.88 -5.14
N TRP A 116 -7.03 -13.82 -4.37
CA TRP A 116 -5.68 -13.28 -4.23
C TRP A 116 -4.99 -13.93 -3.03
N SER A 117 -3.74 -14.34 -3.22
CA SER A 117 -2.89 -14.89 -2.17
C SER A 117 -2.28 -13.79 -1.30
N GLY A 118 -1.88 -14.12 -0.07
CA GLY A 118 -1.17 -13.18 0.81
C GLY A 118 0.12 -12.62 0.20
N LYS A 119 0.79 -13.35 -0.72
CA LYS A 119 1.95 -12.84 -1.47
C LYS A 119 1.55 -11.72 -2.44
N GLN A 120 0.43 -11.87 -3.15
CA GLN A 120 -0.08 -10.84 -4.07
C GLN A 120 -0.49 -9.58 -3.32
N PHE A 121 -1.16 -9.73 -2.17
CA PHE A 121 -1.49 -8.58 -1.32
C PHE A 121 -0.26 -7.87 -0.76
N ARG A 122 0.81 -8.61 -0.40
CA ARG A 122 2.09 -8.00 -0.02
C ARG A 122 2.70 -7.18 -1.14
N LEU A 123 2.74 -7.71 -2.36
CA LEU A 123 3.25 -6.96 -3.51
C LEU A 123 2.37 -5.73 -3.82
N PHE A 124 1.05 -5.88 -3.73
CA PHE A 124 0.10 -4.79 -3.89
C PHE A 124 0.33 -3.67 -2.86
N ASN A 125 0.68 -4.02 -1.62
CA ASN A 125 1.00 -3.08 -0.56
C ASN A 125 2.28 -2.25 -0.84
N GLU A 126 3.14 -2.66 -1.77
CA GLU A 126 4.33 -1.88 -2.13
C GLU A 126 4.06 -0.80 -3.18
N ILE A 127 2.91 -0.84 -3.87
CA ILE A 127 2.53 0.15 -4.89
C ILE A 127 2.46 1.58 -4.28
N PRO A 128 1.81 1.80 -3.12
CA PRO A 128 1.84 3.11 -2.46
C PRO A 128 3.25 3.59 -2.12
N THR A 129 4.16 2.68 -1.79
CA THR A 129 5.55 3.03 -1.46
C THR A 129 6.26 3.61 -2.67
N LEU A 130 6.14 2.94 -3.82
CA LEU A 130 6.71 3.40 -5.09
C LEU A 130 6.10 4.75 -5.52
N LEU A 131 4.78 4.92 -5.36
CA LEU A 131 4.10 6.18 -5.66
C LEU A 131 4.53 7.32 -4.72
N LEU A 132 4.70 7.05 -3.43
CA LEU A 132 5.18 8.03 -2.45
C LEU A 132 6.56 8.53 -2.83
N VAL A 133 7.50 7.61 -3.08
CA VAL A 133 8.88 7.96 -3.48
C VAL A 133 8.86 8.78 -4.77
N SER A 134 8.09 8.35 -5.76
CA SER A 134 7.93 9.07 -7.03
C SER A 134 7.43 10.50 -6.85
N LEU A 135 6.37 10.68 -6.04
CA LEU A 135 5.79 11.98 -5.77
C LEU A 135 6.75 12.89 -4.98
N VAL A 136 7.46 12.36 -3.99
CA VAL A 136 8.41 13.13 -3.17
C VAL A 136 9.58 13.62 -4.03
N PHE A 137 10.20 12.73 -4.81
CA PHE A 137 11.29 13.13 -5.70
C PHE A 137 10.83 14.19 -6.71
N LEU A 138 9.68 13.98 -7.34
CA LEU A 138 9.15 14.94 -8.31
C LEU A 138 8.91 16.33 -7.67
N VAL A 139 8.35 16.38 -6.45
CA VAL A 139 8.06 17.64 -5.76
C VAL A 139 9.34 18.34 -5.25
N VAL A 140 10.36 17.58 -4.86
CA VAL A 140 11.63 18.12 -4.35
C VAL A 140 12.49 18.68 -5.50
N PHE A 141 12.63 17.93 -6.59
CA PHE A 141 13.50 18.32 -7.70
C PHE A 141 12.82 19.23 -8.74
N LYS A 142 11.48 19.16 -8.87
CA LYS A 142 10.68 19.99 -9.80
C LYS A 142 11.27 19.99 -11.22
N GLU A 143 11.75 21.14 -11.70
CA GLU A 143 12.36 21.29 -13.03
C GLU A 143 13.75 20.66 -13.15
N ALA A 144 14.45 20.44 -12.04
CA ALA A 144 15.75 19.77 -12.02
C ALA A 144 15.63 18.23 -12.00
N PHE A 145 14.44 17.70 -12.31
CA PHE A 145 14.16 16.28 -12.23
C PHE A 145 14.86 15.48 -13.33
N SER A 146 15.80 14.64 -12.94
CA SER A 146 16.47 13.71 -13.85
C SER A 146 15.73 12.37 -13.90
N TRP A 147 15.12 12.08 -15.06
CA TRP A 147 14.39 10.84 -15.29
C TRP A 147 15.27 9.59 -15.15
N SER A 148 16.53 9.66 -15.56
CA SER A 148 17.45 8.52 -15.49
C SER A 148 17.80 8.15 -14.05
N VAL A 149 18.16 9.14 -13.24
CA VAL A 149 18.47 8.94 -11.81
C VAL A 149 17.23 8.41 -11.06
N PHE A 150 16.06 8.97 -11.36
CA PHE A 150 14.81 8.53 -10.78
C PHE A 150 14.50 7.05 -11.11
N LEU A 151 14.62 6.64 -12.37
CA LEU A 151 14.36 5.26 -12.78
C LEU A 151 15.35 4.27 -12.16
N LEU A 152 16.62 4.67 -11.97
CA LEU A 152 17.61 3.85 -11.28
C LEU A 152 17.26 3.64 -9.80
N ILE A 153 16.81 4.68 -9.11
CA ILE A 153 16.37 4.58 -7.71
C ILE A 153 15.15 3.65 -7.59
N LEU A 154 14.16 3.81 -8.47
CA LEU A 154 13.00 2.92 -8.50
C LEU A 154 13.39 1.47 -8.79
N ALA A 155 14.28 1.23 -9.76
CA ALA A 155 14.77 -0.10 -10.07
C ALA A 155 15.48 -0.74 -8.86
N GLY A 156 16.31 0.04 -8.16
CA GLY A 156 16.96 -0.38 -6.91
C GLY A 156 15.95 -0.77 -5.83
N MET A 157 14.90 0.04 -5.62
CA MET A 157 13.85 -0.28 -4.64
C MET A 157 13.09 -1.55 -5.00
N VAL A 158 12.69 -1.71 -6.26
CA VAL A 158 11.99 -2.92 -6.73
C VAL A 158 12.88 -4.16 -6.55
N LEU A 159 14.18 -4.04 -6.80
CA LEU A 159 15.15 -5.11 -6.59
C LEU A 159 15.23 -5.49 -5.10
N VAL A 160 15.37 -4.51 -4.19
CA VAL A 160 15.42 -4.76 -2.74
C VAL A 160 14.14 -5.43 -2.24
N ILE A 161 12.98 -4.97 -2.71
CA ILE A 161 11.68 -5.58 -2.38
C ILE A 161 11.65 -7.03 -2.89
N GLY A 162 12.03 -7.27 -4.14
CA GLY A 162 12.07 -8.60 -4.75
C GLY A 162 13.00 -9.56 -4.01
N VAL A 163 14.21 -9.11 -3.65
CA VAL A 163 15.16 -9.90 -2.86
C VAL A 163 14.59 -10.23 -1.49
N THR A 164 13.98 -9.27 -0.80
CA THR A 164 13.37 -9.50 0.51
C THR A 164 12.27 -10.56 0.43
N VAL A 165 11.39 -10.47 -0.57
CA VAL A 165 10.33 -11.47 -0.79
C VAL A 165 10.91 -12.85 -1.07
N ASN A 166 11.97 -12.94 -1.89
CA ASN A 166 12.61 -14.21 -2.23
C ASN A 166 13.31 -14.86 -1.02
N LEU A 167 14.02 -14.06 -0.22
CA LEU A 167 14.67 -14.54 1.01
C LEU A 167 13.64 -15.06 2.02
N LEU A 168 12.51 -14.38 2.17
CA LEU A 168 11.41 -14.83 3.03
C LEU A 168 10.76 -16.10 2.49
N ALA A 169 10.59 -16.23 1.18
CA ALA A 169 10.09 -17.46 0.55
C ALA A 169 11.03 -18.65 0.84
N LYS A 170 12.34 -18.44 0.66
CA LYS A 170 13.37 -19.46 0.90
C LYS A 170 13.50 -19.87 2.37
N ARG A 171 13.24 -18.95 3.31
CA ARG A 171 13.16 -19.28 4.75
C ARG A 171 11.99 -20.20 5.05
N ARG A 172 10.80 -19.91 4.51
CA ARG A 172 9.60 -20.76 4.71
C ARG A 172 9.79 -22.19 4.19
N GLU A 173 10.48 -22.36 3.06
CA GLU A 173 10.82 -23.69 2.54
C GLU A 173 11.75 -24.45 3.50
N LYS A 174 12.80 -23.78 4.01
CA LYS A 174 13.71 -24.40 4.98
C LYS A 174 13.01 -24.81 6.27
N ASP A 175 12.11 -23.96 6.79
CA ASP A 175 11.37 -24.25 8.02
C ASP A 175 10.39 -25.41 7.83
N ALA A 176 9.73 -25.50 6.67
CA ALA A 176 8.85 -26.61 6.31
C ALA A 176 9.62 -27.94 6.19
N VAL A 177 10.77 -27.92 5.51
CA VAL A 177 11.66 -29.10 5.39
C VAL A 177 12.21 -29.51 6.76
N GLY A 178 12.51 -28.53 7.64
CA GLY A 178 12.95 -28.77 9.01
C GLY A 178 11.91 -29.50 9.85
N LYS A 179 10.63 -29.10 9.78
CA LYS A 179 9.52 -29.77 10.47
C LYS A 179 9.33 -31.21 9.98
N ILE A 180 9.29 -31.44 8.67
CA ILE A 180 9.13 -32.78 8.09
C ILE A 180 10.24 -33.72 8.57
N LYS A 181 11.49 -33.25 8.63
CA LYS A 181 12.62 -34.04 9.14
C LYS A 181 12.51 -34.32 10.63
N ALA A 182 11.98 -33.38 11.43
CA ALA A 182 11.78 -33.57 12.85
C ALA A 182 10.70 -34.61 13.14
N ASP A 183 9.57 -34.53 12.43
CA ASP A 183 8.43 -35.45 12.57
C ASP A 183 8.83 -36.89 12.15
N ALA A 184 9.54 -37.04 11.03
CA ALA A 184 10.04 -38.35 10.57
C ALA A 184 11.07 -38.99 11.53
N ASN A 185 11.82 -38.17 12.28
CA ASN A 185 12.74 -38.67 13.30
C ASN A 185 12.03 -39.08 14.60
N TYR A 186 10.85 -38.50 14.89
CA TYR A 186 10.02 -38.88 16.02
C TYR A 186 9.37 -40.24 15.80
N GLU A 187 8.80 -40.48 14.61
CA GLU A 187 8.21 -41.79 14.25
C GLU A 187 9.22 -42.94 14.25
N LYS A 188 10.48 -42.70 13.87
CA LYS A 188 11.54 -43.72 13.90
C LYS A 188 12.03 -44.10 15.30
N LYS A 189 11.70 -43.32 16.33
CA LYS A 189 12.12 -43.54 17.72
C LYS A 189 11.06 -44.27 18.56
N GLN A 190 9.85 -44.45 18.05
CA GLN A 190 8.79 -45.27 18.63
C GLN A 190 8.84 -46.69 18.08
#